data_AF-A0A7L3PTB5-F1
#
_entry.id   AF-A0A7L3PTB5-F1
#
_cell.length_a   1.000
_cell.length_b   1.000
_cell.length_c   1.000
_cell.angle_alpha   90.00
_cell.angle_beta   90.00
_cell.angle_gamma   90.00
#
_symmetry.space_group_name_H-M   'P 1'
#
loop_
_entity.id
_entity.type
_entity.pdbx_description
1 polymer ?
#
loop_
_entity_poly.entity_id
_entity_poly.type
_entity_poly.pdbx_seq_one_letter_code
_entity_poly.pdbx_strand_id
1 'polypeptide(L)'
;DEPSEWEKTELDQAQVEQRIKEYNSQINSNLFMSLNKDGSYTGFIKVQLKLVRPVSVPATKRGPALQAGRPHTQGVKRRTSFYLPKGTVKHLHILSHTRASEVIDALLRKFTVVDNPRKFALFERSEKDDQ
;
A
#
# COMPACT_ATOMS: atom_id res chain seq x y z
N ASP A 1 14.43 -26.03 -7.44
CA ASP A 1 14.08 -24.64 -7.79
C ASP A 1 14.01 -24.52 -9.30
N GLU A 2 12.80 -24.63 -9.85
CA GLU A 2 12.58 -24.25 -11.24
C GLU A 2 12.69 -22.72 -11.34
N PRO A 3 13.49 -22.19 -12.28
CA PRO A 3 13.51 -20.77 -12.55
C PRO A 3 12.14 -20.36 -13.12
N SER A 4 11.46 -19.48 -12.40
CA SER A 4 10.19 -18.89 -12.81
C SER A 4 10.39 -18.16 -14.16
N GLU A 5 9.74 -18.63 -15.24
CA GLU A 5 9.77 -18.10 -16.62
C GLU A 5 9.16 -16.69 -16.76
N TRP A 6 9.51 -15.75 -15.89
CA TRP A 6 9.20 -14.34 -16.09
C TRP A 6 10.43 -13.65 -16.67
N GLU A 7 10.85 -14.06 -17.86
CA GLU A 7 11.60 -13.15 -18.72
C GLU A 7 10.68 -11.97 -18.99
N LYS A 8 10.89 -10.88 -18.23
CA LYS A 8 10.23 -9.60 -18.47
C LYS A 8 10.75 -9.07 -19.79
N THR A 9 10.11 -9.45 -20.89
CA THR A 9 10.25 -8.73 -22.15
C THR A 9 9.85 -7.29 -21.85
N GLU A 10 10.80 -6.36 -21.92
CA GLU A 10 10.50 -4.94 -21.82
C GLU A 10 9.57 -4.59 -22.99
N LEU A 11 8.34 -4.20 -22.66
CA LEU A 11 7.36 -3.83 -23.66
C LEU A 11 7.74 -2.48 -24.25
N ASP A 12 7.58 -2.35 -25.56
CA ASP A 12 7.64 -1.04 -26.18
C ASP A 12 6.39 -0.19 -25.84
N GLN A 13 6.45 1.10 -26.16
CA GLN A 13 5.36 2.03 -25.85
C GLN A 13 4.05 1.68 -26.57
N ALA A 14 4.12 1.17 -27.81
CA ALA A 14 2.93 0.80 -28.59
C ALA A 14 2.23 -0.43 -27.99
N GLN A 15 3.00 -1.41 -27.52
CA GLN A 15 2.51 -2.58 -26.80
C GLN A 15 1.86 -2.19 -25.47
N VAL A 16 2.45 -1.24 -24.73
CA VAL A 16 1.86 -0.71 -23.49
C VAL A 16 0.53 -0.01 -23.80
N GLU A 17 0.47 0.84 -24.82
CA GLU A 17 -0.76 1.52 -25.23
C GLU A 17 -1.86 0.52 -25.61
N GLN A 18 -1.51 -0.52 -26.38
CA GLN A 18 -2.45 -1.56 -26.77
C GLN A 18 -2.99 -2.33 -25.56
N ARG A 19 -2.13 -2.73 -24.61
CA ARG A 19 -2.56 -3.42 -23.38
C ARG A 19 -3.45 -2.55 -22.51
N ILE A 20 -3.18 -1.24 -22.42
CA ILE A 20 -4.04 -0.30 -21.69
C ILE A 20 -5.43 -0.20 -22.35
N LYS A 21 -5.50 -0.11 -23.69
CA LYS A 21 -6.78 -0.09 -24.43
C LYS A 21 -7.58 -1.37 -24.21
N GLU A 22 -6.92 -2.52 -24.32
CA GLU A 22 -7.52 -3.83 -24.11
C GLU A 22 -8.01 -4.03 -22.67
N TYR A 23 -7.21 -3.64 -21.67
CA TYR A 23 -7.65 -3.65 -20.28
C TYR A 23 -8.88 -2.75 -20.07
N ASN A 24 -8.81 -1.52 -20.56
CA ASN A 24 -9.88 -0.54 -20.37
C ASN A 24 -11.20 -0.91 -21.08
N SER A 25 -11.16 -1.72 -22.15
CA SER A 25 -12.37 -2.18 -22.84
C SER A 25 -13.10 -3.31 -22.10
N GLN A 26 -12.41 -4.03 -21.21
CA GLN A 26 -12.96 -5.16 -20.46
C GLN A 26 -13.55 -4.75 -19.10
N ILE A 27 -13.18 -3.58 -18.57
CA ILE A 27 -13.60 -3.17 -17.23
C ILE A 27 -14.95 -2.41 -17.26
N ASN A 28 -15.86 -2.82 -16.37
CA ASN A 28 -17.15 -2.16 -16.18
C ASN A 28 -17.17 -1.22 -14.95
N SER A 29 -16.01 -0.66 -14.60
CA SER A 29 -15.83 0.19 -13.41
C SER A 29 -14.93 1.38 -13.70
N ASN A 30 -14.86 2.34 -12.78
CA ASN A 30 -14.02 3.54 -12.92
C ASN A 30 -12.52 3.30 -12.63
N LEU A 31 -12.05 2.05 -12.70
CA LEU A 31 -10.67 1.66 -12.39
C LEU A 31 -9.78 1.65 -13.64
N PHE A 32 -9.91 2.69 -14.47
CA PHE A 32 -9.18 2.80 -15.73
C PHE A 32 -7.68 2.99 -15.55
N MET A 33 -6.93 2.49 -16.53
CA MET A 33 -5.54 2.86 -16.74
C MET A 33 -5.43 4.06 -17.68
N SER A 34 -4.40 4.87 -17.52
CA SER A 34 -4.14 6.04 -18.38
C SER A 34 -2.68 6.09 -18.78
N LEU A 35 -2.41 6.28 -20.06
CA LEU A 35 -1.08 6.50 -20.62
C LEU A 35 -0.74 7.99 -20.62
N ASN A 36 0.43 8.36 -20.13
CA ASN A 36 0.95 9.71 -20.13
C ASN A 36 1.85 9.95 -21.35
N LYS A 37 2.08 11.22 -21.68
CA LYS A 37 2.89 11.64 -22.84
C LYS A 37 4.36 11.21 -22.75
N ASP A 38 4.88 11.04 -21.53
CA ASP A 38 6.24 10.60 -21.25
C ASP A 38 6.40 9.06 -21.31
N GLY A 39 5.35 8.33 -21.71
CA GLY A 39 5.33 6.87 -21.74
C GLY A 39 5.07 6.23 -20.38
N SER A 40 5.03 6.99 -19.29
CA SER A 40 4.56 6.47 -18.00
C SER A 40 3.05 6.22 -18.06
N TYR A 41 2.56 5.37 -17.17
CA TYR A 41 1.12 5.09 -17.09
C TYR A 41 0.68 5.04 -15.65
N THR A 42 -0.63 5.20 -15.44
CA THR A 42 -1.26 5.12 -14.12
C THR A 42 -2.41 4.13 -14.14
N GLY A 43 -2.79 3.64 -12.97
CA GLY A 43 -3.87 2.67 -12.82
C GLY A 43 -4.17 2.37 -11.37
N PHE A 44 -5.08 1.44 -11.12
CA PHE A 44 -5.48 1.06 -9.77
C PHE A 44 -4.99 -0.32 -9.38
N ILE A 45 -4.52 -0.46 -8.14
CA ILE A 45 -4.28 -1.76 -7.51
C ILE A 45 -5.14 -1.91 -6.27
N LYS A 46 -5.52 -3.15 -5.95
CA LYS A 46 -6.24 -3.50 -4.72
C LYS A 46 -5.28 -4.14 -3.73
N VAL A 47 -5.07 -3.49 -2.59
CA VAL A 47 -4.20 -4.00 -1.52
C VAL A 47 -5.05 -4.43 -0.34
N GLN A 48 -4.92 -5.71 0.05
CA GLN A 48 -5.51 -6.26 1.26
C GLN A 48 -4.47 -6.27 2.39
N LEU A 49 -4.80 -5.64 3.52
CA LEU A 49 -3.92 -5.59 4.68
C LEU A 49 -4.24 -6.76 5.61
N LYS A 50 -3.34 -7.74 5.67
CA LYS A 50 -3.38 -8.88 6.58
C LYS A 50 -2.34 -8.73 7.69
N LEU A 51 -2.60 -7.81 8.64
CA LEU A 51 -1.71 -7.55 9.77
C LEU A 51 -2.26 -8.19 11.05
N VAL A 52 -1.41 -8.91 11.80
CA VAL A 52 -1.74 -9.51 13.11
C VAL A 52 -1.19 -8.59 14.22
N ARG A 53 -1.92 -8.42 15.33
CA ARG A 53 -1.57 -7.46 16.39
C ARG A 53 -0.44 -7.98 17.31
N PRO A 54 0.32 -7.09 18.01
CA PRO A 54 0.09 -5.64 18.13
C PRO A 54 0.93 -4.78 17.17
N VAL A 55 0.26 -3.93 16.39
CA VAL A 55 0.90 -2.82 15.65
C VAL A 55 0.83 -1.55 16.48
N SER A 56 1.94 -0.83 16.57
CA SER A 56 2.06 0.43 17.31
C SER A 56 1.50 1.56 16.47
N VAL A 57 0.76 2.46 17.11
CA VAL A 57 0.33 3.74 16.55
C VAL A 57 0.78 4.90 17.46
N PRO A 58 0.74 6.17 17.02
CA PRO A 58 0.87 7.29 17.94
C PRO A 58 -0.30 7.31 18.93
N ALA A 59 -0.04 7.60 20.21
CA ALA A 59 -1.11 7.92 21.14
C ALA A 59 -1.91 9.14 20.65
N THR A 60 -3.22 9.01 20.56
CA THR A 60 -4.13 10.15 20.41
C THR A 60 -3.90 11.10 21.59
N LYS A 61 -3.56 12.37 21.31
CA LYS A 61 -3.51 13.42 22.33
C LYS A 61 -4.93 13.60 22.87
N ARG A 62 -5.26 12.96 23.99
CA ARG A 62 -6.39 13.42 24.82
C ARG A 62 -6.04 14.84 25.29
N GLY A 63 -7.04 15.73 25.27
CA GLY A 63 -6.91 17.15 25.63
C GLY A 63 -6.27 17.38 27.00
N PRO A 64 -5.95 18.65 27.34
CA PRO A 64 -5.10 18.97 28.47
C PRO A 64 -5.72 18.48 29.77
N ALA A 65 -5.19 17.38 30.31
CA ALA A 65 -5.36 17.05 31.70
C ALA A 65 -4.44 18.00 32.48
N LEU A 66 -5.06 18.95 33.17
CA LEU A 66 -4.43 19.71 34.25
C LEU A 66 -3.76 18.71 35.19
N GLN A 67 -2.44 18.76 35.32
CA GLN A 67 -1.75 18.52 36.59
C GLN A 67 -0.27 18.90 36.54
N ALA A 68 0.13 19.53 37.63
CA ALA A 68 1.38 20.21 37.88
C ALA A 68 2.59 19.27 37.94
N GLY A 69 3.74 19.82 37.51
CA GLY A 69 5.04 19.60 38.15
C GLY A 69 5.74 18.26 37.93
N ARG A 70 6.71 18.22 37.01
CA ARG A 70 8.08 17.71 37.22
C ARG A 70 8.92 17.78 35.92
N PRO A 71 10.25 18.00 36.02
CA PRO A 71 11.10 18.27 34.87
C PRO A 71 11.60 16.98 34.20
N HIS A 72 11.57 17.01 32.87
CA HIS A 72 12.48 16.34 31.92
C HIS A 72 12.89 14.87 32.21
N THR A 73 12.07 13.92 31.76
CA THR A 73 12.55 12.61 31.28
C THR A 73 12.09 12.46 29.84
N GLN A 74 13.04 12.22 28.93
CA GLN A 74 12.81 12.04 27.49
C GLN A 74 11.52 11.26 27.23
N GLY A 75 10.55 11.95 26.63
CA GLY A 75 9.20 11.44 26.45
C GLY A 75 9.20 10.16 25.64
N VAL A 76 9.10 9.02 26.32
CA VAL A 76 8.71 7.75 25.70
C VAL A 76 7.36 8.03 25.06
N LYS A 77 7.35 8.23 23.74
CA LYS A 77 6.13 8.35 22.94
C LYS A 77 5.30 7.11 23.28
N ARG A 78 4.28 7.27 24.13
CA ARG A 78 3.39 6.17 24.53
C ARG A 78 2.82 5.57 23.24
N ARG A 79 3.34 4.42 22.84
CA ARG A 79 2.85 3.63 21.70
C ARG A 79 1.64 2.86 22.20
N THR A 80 0.46 3.23 21.73
CA THR A 80 -0.75 2.44 21.95
C THR A 80 -0.84 1.40 20.84
N SER A 81 -1.11 0.14 21.17
CA SER A 81 -1.38 -0.86 20.13
C SER A 81 -2.81 -0.70 19.64
N PHE A 82 -3.04 -0.37 18.35
CA PHE A 82 -4.39 -0.39 17.74
C PHE A 82 -4.57 -1.58 16.80
N TYR A 83 -5.82 -2.01 16.64
CA TYR A 83 -6.21 -3.15 15.81
C TYR A 83 -6.53 -2.47 14.50
N LEU A 84 -5.77 -2.74 13.44
CA LEU A 84 -6.33 -2.51 12.12
C LEU A 84 -7.48 -3.50 11.95
N PRO A 85 -8.68 -3.07 11.50
CA PRO A 85 -9.77 -4.00 11.25
C PRO A 85 -9.32 -5.12 10.33
N LYS A 86 -9.59 -6.37 10.72
CA LYS A 86 -9.31 -7.54 9.87
C LYS A 86 -10.01 -7.35 8.52
N GLY A 87 -9.33 -7.72 7.43
CA GLY A 87 -9.89 -7.60 6.09
C GLY A 87 -9.92 -6.16 5.54
N THR A 88 -9.11 -5.26 6.09
CA THR A 88 -8.97 -3.91 5.51
C THR A 88 -8.44 -4.00 4.07
N VAL A 89 -9.18 -3.41 3.12
CA VAL A 89 -8.80 -3.33 1.70
C VAL A 89 -8.74 -1.87 1.27
N LYS A 90 -7.77 -1.54 0.40
CA LYS A 90 -7.70 -0.24 -0.27
C LYS A 90 -7.40 -0.38 -1.75
N HIS A 91 -8.15 0.37 -2.54
CA HIS A 91 -7.79 0.68 -3.92
C HIS A 91 -6.83 1.87 -3.89
N LEU A 92 -5.69 1.72 -4.54
CA LEU A 92 -4.66 2.75 -4.66
C LEU A 92 -4.49 3.10 -6.13
N HIS A 93 -4.55 4.39 -6.45
CA HIS A 93 -4.10 4.89 -7.75
C HIS A 93 -2.59 5.04 -7.69
N ILE A 94 -1.88 4.39 -8.62
CA ILE A 94 -0.42 4.32 -8.65
C ILE A 94 0.11 4.64 -10.05
N LEU A 95 1.41 4.93 -10.13
CA LEU A 95 2.14 5.11 -11.36
C LEU A 95 2.93 3.85 -11.73
N SER A 96 3.32 3.73 -12.99
CA SER A 96 4.14 2.63 -13.52
C SER A 96 5.46 2.43 -12.78
N HIS A 97 6.02 3.50 -12.19
CA HIS A 97 7.26 3.47 -11.43
C HIS A 97 7.05 3.47 -9.91
N THR A 98 5.81 3.37 -9.41
CA THR A 98 5.54 3.29 -7.97
C THR A 98 6.13 1.99 -7.42
N ARG A 99 7.05 2.12 -6.45
CA ARG A 99 7.73 0.98 -5.82
C ARG A 99 6.91 0.38 -4.70
N ALA A 100 7.12 -0.90 -4.42
CA ALA A 100 6.47 -1.58 -3.30
C ALA A 100 6.72 -0.89 -1.95
N SER A 101 7.92 -0.33 -1.74
CA SER A 101 8.25 0.44 -0.52
C SER A 101 7.35 1.66 -0.36
N GLU A 102 7.07 2.39 -1.44
CA GLU A 102 6.21 3.58 -1.42
C GLU A 102 4.76 3.21 -1.10
N VAL A 103 4.29 2.07 -1.62
CA VAL A 103 2.97 1.52 -1.30
C VAL A 103 2.87 1.18 0.19
N ILE A 104 3.88 0.49 0.74
CA ILE A 104 3.94 0.14 2.16
C ILE A 104 3.91 1.42 3.01
N ASP A 105 4.79 2.39 2.73
CA ASP A 105 4.88 3.64 3.48
C ASP A 105 3.58 4.46 3.42
N ALA A 106 2.93 4.52 2.26
CA ALA A 106 1.65 5.20 2.10
C ALA A 106 0.54 4.53 2.93
N LEU A 107 0.46 3.19 2.91
CA LEU A 107 -0.54 2.45 3.67
C LEU A 107 -0.33 2.54 5.17
N LEU A 108 0.91 2.39 5.66
CA LEU A 108 1.22 2.51 7.09
C LEU A 108 0.86 3.91 7.61
N ARG A 109 1.22 4.97 6.87
CA ARG A 109 0.81 6.34 7.20
C ARG A 109 -0.71 6.51 7.23
N LYS A 110 -1.41 6.01 6.20
CA LYS A 110 -2.88 6.09 6.10
C LYS A 110 -3.60 5.46 7.30
N PHE A 111 -3.05 4.39 7.84
CA PHE A 111 -3.59 3.70 9.01
C PHE A 111 -2.87 4.02 10.32
N THR A 112 -2.04 5.08 10.33
CA THR A 112 -1.31 5.56 11.50
C THR A 112 -0.41 4.52 12.18
N VAL A 113 0.08 3.53 11.42
CA VAL A 113 1.02 2.51 11.92
C VAL A 113 2.42 3.12 11.98
N VAL A 114 3.08 3.05 13.14
CA VAL A 114 4.43 3.62 13.38
C VAL A 114 5.52 2.58 13.57
N ASP A 115 5.22 1.33 13.24
CA ASP A 115 6.21 0.27 13.11
C ASP A 115 7.18 0.58 11.96
N ASN A 116 8.35 -0.07 11.99
CA ASN A 116 9.34 0.07 10.92
C ASN A 116 8.76 -0.53 9.61
N PRO A 117 8.74 0.22 8.49
CA PRO A 117 8.26 -0.28 7.18
C PRO A 117 8.92 -1.58 6.74
N ARG A 118 10.19 -1.82 7.12
CA ARG A 118 10.93 -3.05 6.82
C ARG A 118 10.39 -4.31 7.51
N LYS A 119 9.45 -4.17 8.45
CA LYS A 119 8.71 -5.31 9.05
C LYS A 119 7.54 -5.77 8.18
N PHE A 120 7.26 -5.07 7.09
CA PHE A 120 6.15 -5.34 6.20
C PHE A 120 6.69 -5.69 4.81
N ALA A 121 5.90 -6.47 4.08
CA ALA A 121 6.16 -6.83 2.71
C ALA A 121 4.85 -6.81 1.92
N LEU A 122 4.96 -6.56 0.61
CA LEU A 122 3.86 -6.67 -0.32
C LEU A 122 4.01 -8.00 -1.05
N PHE A 123 2.93 -8.78 -1.07
CA PHE A 123 2.88 -10.05 -1.79
C PHE A 123 1.82 -9.93 -2.87
N GLU A 124 2.14 -10.46 -4.06
CA GLU A 124 1.14 -10.72 -5.09
C GLU A 124 0.34 -11.96 -4.70
N ARG A 125 -0.97 -11.93 -4.96
CA ARG A 125 -1.86 -13.07 -4.76
C ARG A 125 -2.71 -13.24 -6.01
N SER A 126 -2.51 -14.34 -6.71
CA SER A 126 -3.38 -14.81 -7.77
C SER A 126 -4.35 -15.82 -7.15
N GLU A 127 -5.66 -15.54 -7.21
CA GLU A 127 -6.67 -16.57 -6.94
C GLU A 127 -6.88 -17.32 -8.26
N LYS A 128 -6.62 -18.63 -8.28
CA LYS A 128 -7.13 -19.49 -9.36
C LYS A 128 -8.61 -19.65 -9.10
N ASP A 129 -9.46 -19.50 -10.11
CA ASP A 129 -10.93 -19.54 -10.01
C ASP A 129 -11.53 -20.87 -9.46
N ASP A 130 -10.71 -21.80 -8.95
CA ASP A 130 -11.11 -23.15 -8.54
C ASP A 130 -11.09 -23.44 -7.02
N GLN A 131 -10.93 -22.45 -6.12
CA GLN A 131 -11.09 -22.66 -4.65
C GLN A 131 -11.65 -21.46 -3.88
#